data_AF-A0A072U4T8-F1
#
_entry.id   AF-A0A072U4T8-F1
#
_cell.length_a   1.000
_cell.length_b   1.000
_cell.length_c   1.000
_cell.angle_alpha   90.00
_cell.angle_beta   90.00
_cell.angle_gamma   90.00
#
_symmetry.space_group_name_H-M   'P 1'
#
loop_
_entity.id
_entity.type
_entity.pdbx_description
1 polymer ?
#
loop_
_entity_poly.entity_id
_entity_poly.type
_entity_poly.pdbx_seq_one_letter_code
_entity_poly.pdbx_strand_id
1 'polypeptide(L)'
;MESEDDEWELCYDDGFVYKRRKRRRLNSPEPSTAPDQNALEKLRKERKKTTLLKLKSKYEKEIVQWQHLSNTLSALQLSSSNQLNEQQQQQNQNLSIPSTSGSAESSLLDDLLSQVEAQEAIIHDISNLCDVAEAMCSKQEEQYKQSLFDLPIWSTPLELMQVLCYDD
;
A
#
# COMPACT_ATOMS: atom_id res chain seq x y z
N MET A 1 -19.31 -16.06 52.17
CA MET A 1 -19.38 -16.77 50.88
C MET A 1 -20.57 -16.18 50.15
N GLU A 2 -20.35 -15.19 49.29
CA GLU A 2 -21.35 -14.62 48.39
C GLU A 2 -20.55 -14.07 47.20
N SER A 3 -20.59 -14.79 46.08
CA SER A 3 -19.96 -14.39 44.83
C SER A 3 -20.73 -13.20 44.28
N GLU A 4 -20.08 -12.04 44.25
CA GLU A 4 -20.61 -10.88 43.52
C GLU A 4 -20.63 -11.26 42.03
N ASP A 5 -21.79 -11.67 41.54
CA ASP A 5 -22.00 -12.01 40.14
C ASP A 5 -21.55 -10.83 39.28
N ASP A 6 -20.54 -11.09 38.44
CA ASP A 6 -20.11 -10.19 37.38
C ASP A 6 -21.25 -10.04 36.37
N GLU A 7 -22.13 -9.08 36.61
CA GLU A 7 -23.24 -8.77 35.71
C GLU A 7 -22.66 -8.23 34.38
N TRP A 8 -22.72 -9.04 33.32
CA TRP A 8 -22.27 -8.67 31.97
C TRP A 8 -23.43 -8.09 31.17
N GLU A 9 -23.23 -6.94 30.53
CA GLU A 9 -24.20 -6.35 29.60
C GLU A 9 -23.82 -6.64 28.14
N LEU A 10 -24.82 -6.94 27.31
CA LEU A 10 -24.66 -7.09 25.86
C LEU A 10 -24.71 -5.72 25.19
N CYS A 11 -23.68 -5.42 24.40
CA CYS A 11 -23.51 -4.15 23.74
C CYS A 11 -23.53 -4.34 22.24
N TYR A 12 -24.37 -3.55 21.59
CA TYR A 12 -24.49 -3.49 20.14
C TYR A 12 -23.67 -2.30 19.65
N ASP A 13 -22.63 -2.55 18.87
CA ASP A 13 -21.79 -1.54 18.21
C ASP A 13 -21.61 -1.90 16.74
N ASP A 14 -22.25 -1.14 15.85
CA ASP A 14 -22.11 -1.25 14.39
C ASP A 14 -22.28 -2.67 13.82
N GLY A 15 -23.27 -3.42 14.32
CA GLY A 15 -23.55 -4.80 13.90
C GLY A 15 -22.76 -5.87 14.64
N PHE A 16 -21.82 -5.49 15.52
CA PHE A 16 -21.11 -6.39 16.41
C PHE A 16 -21.76 -6.40 17.80
N VAL A 17 -21.94 -7.60 18.34
CA VAL A 17 -22.48 -7.81 19.70
C VAL A 17 -21.36 -8.34 20.58
N TYR A 18 -21.00 -7.59 21.63
CA TYR A 18 -20.00 -8.01 22.61
C TYR A 18 -20.49 -7.85 24.05
N LYS A 19 -19.94 -8.66 24.95
CA LYS A 19 -20.21 -8.59 26.39
C LYS A 19 -19.20 -7.66 27.06
N ARG A 20 -19.65 -6.73 27.90
CA ARG A 20 -18.76 -5.94 28.78
C ARG A 20 -19.26 -5.95 30.22
N ARG A 21 -18.33 -5.85 31.19
CA ARG A 21 -18.68 -5.80 32.63
C ARG A 21 -19.49 -4.53 32.92
N LYS A 22 -20.64 -4.70 33.56
CA LYS A 22 -21.50 -3.59 34.00
C LYS A 22 -20.76 -2.82 35.10
N ARG A 23 -20.45 -1.55 34.85
CA ARG A 23 -19.82 -0.71 35.89
C ARG A 23 -20.84 -0.44 36.99
N ARG A 24 -20.56 -0.84 38.23
CA ARG A 24 -21.39 -0.46 39.38
C ARG A 24 -21.34 1.06 39.52
N ARG A 25 -22.44 1.74 39.22
CA ARG A 25 -22.62 3.13 39.64
C ARG A 25 -22.86 3.09 41.14
N LEU A 26 -21.81 3.36 41.92
CA LEU A 26 -21.93 3.65 43.34
C LEU A 26 -22.94 4.79 43.49
N ASN A 27 -24.00 4.54 44.26
CA ASN A 27 -25.11 5.45 44.49
C ASN A 27 -24.63 6.86 44.87
N SER A 28 -25.08 7.86 44.11
CA SER A 28 -25.19 9.26 44.55
C SER A 28 -26.33 9.93 43.77
N PRO A 29 -27.18 10.75 44.42
CA PRO A 29 -28.43 11.23 43.85
C PRO A 29 -28.20 12.37 42.84
N GLU A 30 -29.24 12.59 42.04
CA GLU A 30 -29.44 13.61 40.99
C GLU A 30 -28.82 13.37 39.60
N PRO A 31 -29.60 13.63 38.53
CA PRO A 31 -29.19 13.43 37.16
C PRO A 31 -28.28 14.58 36.75
N SER A 32 -27.01 14.54 37.13
CA SER A 32 -26.00 15.35 36.48
C SER A 32 -25.98 14.95 35.00
N THR A 33 -26.36 15.90 34.15
CA THR A 33 -26.50 15.80 32.71
C THR A 33 -25.34 15.01 32.12
N ALA A 34 -25.57 13.73 31.85
CA ALA A 34 -24.66 12.96 31.01
C ALA A 34 -24.50 13.76 29.70
N PRO A 35 -23.27 13.98 29.18
CA PRO A 35 -23.12 14.62 27.89
C PRO A 35 -24.02 13.86 26.92
N ASP A 36 -24.95 14.59 26.32
CA ASP A 36 -26.03 14.02 25.51
C ASP A 36 -25.42 13.02 24.54
N GLN A 37 -25.66 11.72 24.74
CA GLN A 37 -25.03 10.61 24.00
C GLN A 37 -25.15 10.87 22.48
N ASN A 38 -26.27 11.50 22.10
CA ASN A 38 -26.59 11.96 20.76
C ASN A 38 -25.59 13.02 20.23
N ALA A 39 -25.16 13.97 21.06
CA ALA A 39 -24.15 14.97 20.69
C ALA A 39 -22.77 14.36 20.45
N LEU A 40 -22.36 13.37 21.26
CA LEU A 40 -21.11 12.64 21.05
C LEU A 40 -21.15 11.80 19.75
N GLU A 41 -22.28 11.16 19.46
CA GLU A 41 -22.47 10.42 18.21
C GLU A 41 -22.45 11.32 16.97
N LYS A 42 -23.10 12.49 17.04
CA LYS A 42 -23.07 13.49 15.95
C LYS A 42 -21.65 13.93 15.65
N LEU A 43 -20.87 14.26 16.68
CA LEU A 43 -19.49 14.69 16.53
C LEU A 43 -18.59 13.57 15.98
N ARG A 44 -18.83 12.30 16.36
CA ARG A 44 -18.16 11.14 15.75
C ARG A 44 -18.51 10.98 14.28
N LYS A 45 -19.79 11.12 13.91
CA LYS A 45 -20.27 11.06 12.52
C LYS A 45 -19.67 12.17 11.66
N GLU A 46 -19.56 13.39 12.19
CA GLU A 46 -18.94 14.52 11.51
C GLU A 46 -17.44 14.31 11.26
N ARG A 47 -16.71 13.81 12.26
CA ARG A 47 -15.30 13.42 12.09
C ARG A 47 -15.14 12.35 11.01
N LYS A 48 -15.98 11.31 11.02
CA LYS A 48 -15.96 10.28 9.97
C LYS A 48 -16.24 10.87 8.58
N LYS A 49 -17.27 11.72 8.46
CA LYS A 49 -17.65 12.38 7.20
C LYS A 49 -16.51 13.24 6.65
N THR A 50 -15.88 14.05 7.50
CA THR A 50 -14.76 14.92 7.07
C THR A 50 -13.56 14.12 6.60
N THR A 51 -13.18 13.05 7.31
CA THR A 51 -12.09 12.15 6.89
C THR A 51 -12.41 11.48 5.55
N LEU A 52 -13.63 10.97 5.37
CA LEU A 52 -14.05 10.33 4.12
C LEU A 52 -14.06 11.32 2.95
N LEU A 53 -14.50 12.56 3.16
CA LEU A 53 -14.46 13.59 2.12
C LEU A 53 -13.03 13.97 1.73
N LYS A 54 -12.12 14.06 2.70
CA LYS A 54 -10.69 14.27 2.42
C LYS A 54 -10.11 13.13 1.59
N LEU A 55 -10.43 11.89 1.97
CA LEU A 55 -9.96 10.70 1.26
C LEU A 55 -10.52 10.64 -0.18
N LYS A 56 -11.81 10.93 -0.36
CA LYS A 56 -12.44 11.05 -1.67
C LYS A 56 -11.70 12.08 -2.53
N SER A 57 -11.47 13.29 -2.00
CA SER A 57 -10.78 14.35 -2.74
C SER A 57 -9.34 13.97 -3.09
N LYS A 58 -8.64 13.25 -2.20
CA LYS A 58 -7.30 12.72 -2.48
C LYS A 58 -7.34 11.75 -3.68
N TYR A 59 -8.21 10.74 -3.63
CA TYR A 59 -8.28 9.74 -4.69
C TYR A 59 -8.77 10.32 -6.02
N GLU A 60 -9.68 11.30 -5.99
CA GLU A 60 -10.13 11.99 -7.20
C GLU A 60 -8.96 12.72 -7.90
N LYS A 61 -8.11 13.40 -7.14
CA LYS A 61 -6.89 14.04 -7.69
C LYS A 61 -5.91 13.01 -8.24
N GLU A 62 -5.71 11.92 -7.51
CA GLU A 62 -4.81 10.85 -7.91
C GLU A 62 -5.29 10.17 -9.20
N ILE A 63 -6.58 9.90 -9.34
CA ILE A 63 -7.18 9.36 -10.58
C ILE A 63 -6.92 10.30 -11.76
N VAL A 64 -7.11 11.60 -11.60
CA VAL A 64 -6.82 12.59 -12.67
C VAL A 64 -5.34 12.57 -13.05
N GLN A 65 -4.43 12.45 -12.08
CA GLN A 65 -3.00 12.33 -12.35
C GLN A 65 -2.67 11.03 -13.11
N TRP A 66 -3.24 9.91 -12.69
CA TRP A 66 -3.06 8.62 -13.38
C TRP A 66 -3.60 8.65 -14.81
N GLN A 67 -4.77 9.27 -15.03
CA GLN A 67 -5.31 9.47 -16.37
C GLN A 67 -4.40 10.36 -17.23
N HIS A 68 -3.87 11.45 -16.67
CA HIS A 68 -2.94 12.30 -17.40
C HIS A 68 -1.67 11.55 -17.81
N LEU A 69 -1.05 10.83 -16.88
CA LEU A 69 0.15 10.03 -17.16
C LEU A 69 -0.13 8.94 -18.21
N SER A 70 -1.26 8.24 -18.10
CA SER A 70 -1.67 7.21 -19.06
C SER A 70 -1.90 7.78 -20.47
N ASN A 71 -2.54 8.96 -20.57
CA ASN A 71 -2.73 9.64 -21.85
C ASN A 71 -1.40 10.09 -22.46
N THR A 72 -0.49 10.62 -21.64
CA THR A 72 0.84 11.03 -22.09
C THR A 72 1.66 9.85 -22.59
N LEU A 73 1.66 8.72 -21.88
CA LEU A 73 2.33 7.49 -22.32
C LEU A 73 1.73 6.97 -23.63
N SER A 74 0.41 6.94 -23.74
CA SER A 74 -0.29 6.54 -24.98
C SER A 74 0.09 7.45 -26.16
N ALA A 75 0.18 8.76 -25.93
CA ALA A 75 0.58 9.73 -26.96
C ALA A 75 2.05 9.56 -27.39
N LEU A 76 2.96 9.27 -26.46
CA LEU A 76 4.36 8.97 -26.75
C LEU A 76 4.49 7.67 -27.57
N GLN A 77 3.71 6.64 -27.22
CA GLN A 77 3.69 5.38 -27.97
C GLN A 77 3.17 5.57 -29.40
N LEU A 78 2.08 6.33 -29.58
CA LEU A 78 1.53 6.66 -30.90
C LEU A 78 2.52 7.47 -31.75
N SER A 79 3.17 8.48 -31.16
CA SER A 79 4.16 9.30 -31.87
C SER A 79 5.42 8.51 -32.25
N SER A 80 5.92 7.63 -31.38
CA SER A 80 7.02 6.71 -31.70
C SER A 80 6.65 5.76 -32.84
N SER A 81 5.45 5.18 -32.81
CA SER A 81 4.99 4.30 -33.89
C SER A 81 4.83 5.04 -35.24
N ASN A 82 4.36 6.28 -35.22
CA ASN A 82 4.23 7.09 -36.43
C ASN A 82 5.60 7.47 -37.01
N GLN A 83 6.59 7.81 -36.18
CA GLN A 83 7.96 8.09 -36.65
C GLN A 83 8.59 6.89 -37.36
N LEU A 84 8.39 5.68 -36.82
CA LEU A 84 8.89 4.45 -37.44
C LEU A 84 8.21 4.21 -38.81
N ASN A 85 6.92 4.51 -38.92
CA ASN A 85 6.17 4.35 -40.17
C ASN A 85 6.55 5.40 -41.22
N GLU A 86 6.83 6.65 -40.82
CA GLU A 86 7.34 7.70 -41.70
C GLU A 86 8.76 7.38 -42.21
N GLN A 87 9.63 6.81 -41.36
CA GLN A 87 10.94 6.32 -41.80
C GLN A 87 10.81 5.17 -42.82
N GLN A 88 9.88 4.23 -42.63
CA GLN A 88 9.59 3.18 -43.61
C GLN A 88 9.03 3.73 -44.93
N GLN A 89 8.16 4.76 -44.90
CA GLN A 89 7.66 5.37 -46.13
C GLN A 89 8.74 6.17 -46.88
N GLN A 90 9.66 6.84 -46.19
CA GLN A 90 10.81 7.50 -46.82
C GLN A 90 11.80 6.49 -47.41
N GLN A 91 12.01 5.33 -46.78
CA GLN A 91 12.77 4.23 -47.37
C GLN A 91 12.07 3.66 -48.63
N ASN A 92 10.74 3.52 -48.62
CA ASN A 92 9.99 3.02 -49.77
C ASN A 92 9.90 4.00 -50.95
N GLN A 93 9.95 5.31 -50.73
CA GLN A 93 10.00 6.29 -51.83
C GLN A 93 11.39 6.40 -52.48
N ASN A 94 12.47 6.06 -51.75
CA ASN A 94 13.83 5.97 -52.31
C ASN A 94 14.12 4.65 -53.06
N LEU A 95 13.17 3.70 -53.11
CA LEU A 95 13.35 2.39 -53.75
C LEU A 95 13.01 2.36 -55.26
N SER A 96 12.92 3.51 -55.92
CA SER A 96 12.92 3.54 -57.39
C SER A 96 14.34 3.31 -57.95
N ILE A 97 14.67 2.02 -58.08
CA ILE A 97 15.63 1.37 -59.02
C ILE A 97 17.13 1.41 -58.64
N PRO A 98 17.97 0.35 -58.87
CA PRO A 98 17.75 -1.10 -58.86
C PRO A 98 18.66 -1.84 -57.83
N SER A 99 18.26 -3.05 -57.46
CA SER A 99 19.11 -4.20 -57.05
C SER A 99 20.44 -3.92 -56.33
N THR A 100 20.42 -3.86 -54.99
CA THR A 100 21.55 -4.36 -54.18
C THR A 100 20.98 -5.14 -52.99
N SER A 101 20.79 -6.44 -53.17
CA SER A 101 20.43 -7.37 -52.09
C SER A 101 21.67 -7.54 -51.19
N GLY A 102 21.59 -7.08 -49.94
CA GLY A 102 22.63 -7.31 -48.93
C GLY A 102 22.70 -6.27 -47.82
N SER A 103 22.41 -4.99 -48.09
CA SER A 103 22.71 -3.92 -47.11
C SER A 103 21.53 -3.54 -46.18
N ALA A 104 20.29 -3.58 -46.65
CA ALA A 104 19.12 -3.15 -45.87
C ALA A 104 18.68 -4.18 -44.80
N GLU A 105 18.97 -5.46 -45.02
CA GLU A 105 18.67 -6.53 -44.05
C GLU A 105 19.63 -6.47 -42.84
N SER A 106 20.87 -6.03 -43.06
CA SER A 106 21.85 -5.88 -41.97
C SER A 106 21.48 -4.75 -41.01
N SER A 107 21.00 -3.60 -41.51
CA SER A 107 20.61 -2.47 -40.66
C SER A 107 19.36 -2.77 -39.83
N LEU A 108 18.40 -3.53 -40.38
CA LEU A 108 17.19 -3.91 -39.63
C LEU A 108 17.51 -4.93 -38.52
N LEU A 109 18.49 -5.81 -38.74
CA LEU A 109 18.95 -6.73 -37.71
C LEU A 109 19.70 -5.99 -36.59
N ASP A 110 20.55 -5.02 -36.93
CA ASP A 110 21.26 -4.20 -35.95
C ASP A 110 20.28 -3.35 -35.10
N ASP A 111 19.24 -2.79 -35.72
CA ASP A 111 18.19 -2.05 -35.02
C ASP A 111 17.38 -2.95 -34.07
N LEU A 112 17.05 -4.17 -34.51
CA LEU A 112 16.34 -5.15 -33.67
C LEU A 112 17.22 -5.61 -32.49
N LEU A 113 18.52 -5.82 -32.74
CA LEU A 113 19.48 -6.19 -31.71
C LEU A 113 19.62 -5.09 -30.66
N SER A 114 19.77 -3.84 -31.11
CA SER A 114 19.81 -2.65 -30.24
C SER A 114 18.55 -2.52 -29.39
N GLN A 115 17.38 -2.80 -29.95
CA GLN A 115 16.12 -2.79 -29.20
C GLN A 115 16.07 -3.87 -28.12
N VAL A 116 16.54 -5.09 -28.44
CA VAL A 116 16.57 -6.21 -27.49
C VAL A 116 17.57 -5.93 -26.37
N GLU A 117 18.75 -5.39 -26.67
CA GLU A 117 19.74 -5.00 -25.66
C GLU A 117 19.20 -3.91 -24.72
N ALA A 118 18.50 -2.91 -25.27
CA ALA A 118 17.84 -1.89 -24.45
C ALA A 118 16.73 -2.49 -23.56
N GLN A 119 15.96 -3.45 -24.07
CA GLN A 119 14.94 -4.14 -23.30
C GLN A 119 15.55 -5.02 -22.20
N GLU A 120 16.68 -5.68 -22.46
CA GLU A 120 17.42 -6.46 -21.48
C GLU A 120 17.90 -5.57 -20.32
N ALA A 121 18.44 -4.38 -20.62
CA ALA A 121 18.85 -3.42 -19.60
C ALA A 121 17.67 -3.02 -18.69
N ILE A 122 16.50 -2.74 -19.28
CA ILE A 122 15.28 -2.39 -18.53
C ILE A 122 14.83 -3.56 -17.64
N ILE A 123 14.83 -4.78 -18.17
CA ILE A 123 14.44 -5.98 -17.41
C ILE A 123 15.40 -6.18 -16.23
N HIS A 124 16.70 -6.03 -16.47
CA HIS A 124 17.72 -6.14 -15.44
C HIS A 124 17.54 -5.08 -14.34
N ASP A 125 17.27 -3.83 -14.71
CA ASP A 125 17.00 -2.75 -13.75
C ASP A 125 15.77 -3.02 -12.88
N ILE A 126 14.69 -3.52 -13.50
CA ILE A 126 13.47 -3.90 -12.77
C ILE A 126 13.75 -5.09 -11.84
N SER A 127 14.53 -6.09 -12.30
CA SER A 127 14.92 -7.24 -11.47
C SER A 127 15.69 -6.79 -10.24
N ASN A 128 16.69 -5.91 -10.42
CA ASN A 128 17.46 -5.36 -9.30
C ASN A 128 16.58 -4.59 -8.31
N LEU A 129 15.60 -3.83 -8.80
CA LEU A 129 14.67 -3.12 -7.92
C LEU A 129 13.81 -4.10 -7.10
N CYS A 130 13.37 -5.20 -7.71
CA CYS A 130 12.66 -6.27 -7.01
C CYS A 130 13.53 -6.93 -5.94
N ASP A 131 14.80 -7.23 -6.25
CA ASP A 131 15.73 -7.83 -5.30
C ASP A 131 15.98 -6.91 -4.09
N VAL A 132 16.13 -5.60 -4.34
CA VAL A 132 16.28 -4.60 -3.26
C VAL A 132 15.00 -4.52 -2.41
N ALA A 133 13.83 -4.51 -3.05
CA ALA A 133 12.55 -4.46 -2.34
C ALA A 133 12.34 -5.73 -1.47
N GLU A 134 12.68 -6.90 -1.99
CA GLU A 134 12.62 -8.16 -1.26
C GLU A 134 13.58 -8.13 -0.06
N ALA A 135 14.83 -7.74 -0.26
CA ALA A 135 15.82 -7.63 0.82
C ALA A 135 15.37 -6.67 1.93
N MET A 136 14.75 -5.53 1.59
CA MET A 136 14.19 -4.60 2.56
C MET A 136 13.03 -5.22 3.35
N CYS A 137 12.10 -5.89 2.66
CA CYS A 137 10.97 -6.56 3.30
C CYS A 137 11.44 -7.68 4.24
N SER A 138 12.34 -8.55 3.78
CA SER A 138 12.90 -9.64 4.60
C SER A 138 13.60 -9.10 5.83
N LYS A 139 14.43 -8.05 5.68
CA LYS A 139 15.10 -7.42 6.82
C LYS A 139 14.11 -6.85 7.83
N GLN A 140 13.05 -6.18 7.38
CA GLN A 140 12.03 -5.64 8.27
C GLN A 140 11.24 -6.75 8.99
N GLU A 141 10.93 -7.83 8.29
CA GLU A 141 10.27 -9.00 8.87
C GLU A 141 11.15 -9.67 9.94
N GLU A 142 12.44 -9.86 9.66
CA GLU A 142 13.40 -10.41 10.62
C GLU A 142 13.53 -9.51 11.86
N GLN A 143 13.64 -8.19 11.68
CA GLN A 143 13.67 -7.24 12.80
C GLN A 143 12.40 -7.34 13.67
N TYR A 144 11.23 -7.44 13.04
CA TYR A 144 9.98 -7.61 13.77
C TYR A 144 9.94 -8.95 14.53
N LYS A 145 10.37 -10.04 13.89
CA LYS A 145 10.48 -11.35 14.54
C LYS A 145 11.43 -11.31 15.74
N GLN A 146 12.60 -10.70 15.61
CA GLN A 146 13.54 -10.56 16.73
C GLN A 146 12.93 -9.77 17.88
N SER A 147 12.21 -8.68 17.61
CA SER A 147 11.53 -7.92 18.67
C SER A 147 10.52 -8.74 19.48
N LEU A 148 9.93 -9.79 18.88
CA LEU A 148 9.02 -10.71 19.57
C LEU A 148 9.77 -11.79 20.35
N PHE A 149 10.92 -12.26 19.85
CA PHE A 149 11.73 -13.25 20.54
C PHE A 149 12.56 -12.66 21.69
N ASP A 150 12.94 -11.39 21.59
CA ASP A 150 13.63 -10.64 22.64
C ASP A 150 12.70 -10.23 23.80
N LEU A 151 11.42 -10.62 23.76
CA LEU A 151 10.52 -10.39 24.87
C LEU A 151 10.96 -11.22 26.09
N PRO A 152 11.07 -10.61 27.28
CA PRO A 152 11.54 -11.30 28.48
C PRO A 152 10.65 -12.48 28.86
N ILE A 153 9.39 -12.52 28.41
CA ILE A 153 8.47 -13.65 28.64
C ILE A 153 8.97 -14.98 28.05
N TRP A 154 9.87 -14.94 27.06
CA TRP A 154 10.51 -16.11 26.47
C TRP A 154 11.85 -16.48 27.11
N SER A 155 12.32 -15.71 28.10
CA SER A 155 13.51 -16.03 28.89
C SER A 155 13.28 -17.20 29.84
N THR A 156 14.34 -17.70 30.47
CA THR A 156 14.19 -18.80 31.43
C THR A 156 13.34 -18.36 32.63
N PRO A 157 12.51 -19.26 33.22
CA PRO A 157 11.64 -18.88 34.34
C PRO A 157 12.37 -18.20 35.52
N LEU A 158 13.66 -18.51 35.72
CA LEU A 158 14.50 -17.92 36.76
C LEU A 158 14.90 -16.47 36.46
N GLU A 159 15.19 -16.13 35.20
CA GLU A 159 15.52 -14.77 34.77
C GLU A 159 14.27 -13.87 34.83
N LEU A 160 13.11 -14.41 34.43
CA LEU A 160 11.83 -13.71 34.51
C LEU A 160 11.48 -13.35 35.96
N MET A 161 11.70 -14.27 36.90
CA MET A 161 11.50 -14.03 38.33
C MET A 161 12.45 -12.98 38.88
N GLN A 162 13.72 -12.91 38.43
CA GLN A 162 14.62 -11.84 38.85
C GLN A 162 14.11 -10.47 38.40
N VAL A 163 13.68 -10.32 37.14
CA VAL A 163 13.15 -9.04 36.63
C VAL A 163 11.90 -8.60 37.38
N LEU A 164 11.03 -9.53 37.81
CA LEU A 164 9.81 -9.22 38.56
C LEU A 164 10.03 -9.03 40.07
N CYS A 165 11.15 -9.49 40.61
CA CYS A 165 11.46 -9.40 42.04
C CYS A 165 12.41 -8.24 42.39
N TYR A 166 13.00 -7.56 41.41
CA TYR A 166 13.79 -6.35 41.61
C TYR A 166 13.02 -5.10 41.12
N ASP A 167 12.02 -4.70 41.90
CA ASP A 167 11.48 -3.33 41.90
C ASP A 167 11.96 -2.66 43.21
N ASP A 168 12.97 -1.79 43.13
CA ASP A 168 13.31 -0.76 44.13
C ASP A 168 13.00 0.64 43.54
#